data_AF-A0A650CEF7-F1
#
_entry.id   AF-A0A650CEF7-F1
#
_cell.length_a   1.000
_cell.length_b   1.000
_cell.length_c   1.000
_cell.angle_alpha   90.00
_cell.angle_beta   90.00
_cell.angle_gamma   90.00
#
_symmetry.space_group_name_H-M   'P 1'
#
loop_
_entity.id
_entity.type
_entity.pdbx_description
1 polymer ?
#
loop_
_entity_poly.entity_id
_entity_poly.type
_entity_poly.pdbx_seq_one_letter_code
_entity_poly.pdbx_strand_id
1 'polypeptide(L)'
;MGGRRKRRKQLLLRPKPKIPNTFECPRCGKVAITVEIKNGIAKIKCGNCGLEDQFEVPPIFDEANAYGKFIDRYFEGKIEIKESNIEEKEENETERESEEDNSGETE
;
A
#
# COMPACT_ATOMS: atom_id res chain seq x y z
N MET A 1 51.53 15.78 -38.55
CA MET A 1 50.95 16.52 -37.40
C MET A 1 49.48 16.14 -37.25
N GLY A 2 49.02 15.89 -36.01
CA GLY A 2 47.61 16.11 -35.63
C GLY A 2 46.60 14.98 -35.84
N GLY A 3 46.79 13.81 -35.22
CA GLY A 3 45.72 12.82 -35.06
C GLY A 3 44.64 13.33 -34.08
N ARG A 4 43.49 13.78 -34.60
CA ARG A 4 42.36 14.27 -33.80
C ARG A 4 41.80 13.12 -32.95
N ARG A 5 42.19 13.03 -31.68
CA ARG A 5 41.63 12.07 -30.71
C ARG A 5 40.11 12.25 -30.67
N LYS A 6 39.36 11.26 -31.17
CA LYS A 6 37.90 11.19 -31.01
C LYS A 6 37.62 11.07 -29.51
N ARG A 7 37.17 12.16 -28.87
CA ARG A 7 36.60 12.13 -27.53
C ARG A 7 35.40 11.17 -27.56
N ARG A 8 35.52 10.02 -26.88
CA ARG A 8 34.38 9.13 -26.64
C ARG A 8 33.31 9.96 -25.93
N LYS A 9 32.11 10.07 -26.51
CA LYS A 9 30.96 10.63 -25.79
C LYS A 9 30.73 9.73 -24.58
N GLN A 10 30.82 10.29 -23.39
CA GLN A 10 30.37 9.60 -22.19
C GLN A 10 28.87 9.37 -22.38
N LEU A 11 28.48 8.09 -22.44
CA LEU A 11 27.08 7.73 -22.45
C LEU A 11 26.55 8.10 -21.06
N LEU A 12 25.75 9.17 -20.99
CA LEU A 12 24.98 9.47 -19.79
C LEU A 12 23.97 8.35 -19.62
N LEU A 13 24.27 7.39 -18.74
CA LEU A 13 23.35 6.31 -18.40
C LEU A 13 22.12 6.93 -17.75
N ARG A 14 20.94 6.62 -18.29
CA ARG A 14 19.68 6.98 -17.65
C ARG A 14 19.58 6.21 -16.34
N PRO A 15 19.20 6.85 -15.22
CA PRO A 15 18.94 6.13 -13.98
C PRO A 15 17.83 5.11 -14.22
N LYS A 16 17.94 3.95 -13.56
CA LYS A 16 16.89 2.92 -13.62
C LYS A 16 15.60 3.51 -13.04
N PRO A 17 14.43 3.22 -13.64
CA PRO A 17 13.16 3.65 -13.07
C PRO A 17 13.02 3.07 -11.65
N LYS A 18 12.59 3.90 -10.72
CA LYS A 18 12.26 3.49 -9.35
C LYS A 18 10.75 3.42 -9.22
N ILE A 19 10.28 2.43 -8.49
CA ILE A 19 8.88 2.32 -8.10
C ILE A 19 8.57 3.54 -7.20
N PRO A 20 7.42 4.20 -7.34
CA PRO A 20 7.05 5.31 -6.47
C PRO A 20 6.82 4.82 -5.04
N ASN A 21 7.42 5.51 -4.08
CA ASN A 21 7.25 5.26 -2.63
C ASN A 21 6.24 6.23 -2.00
N THR A 22 5.36 6.81 -2.81
CA THR A 22 4.42 7.86 -2.37
C THR A 22 3.00 7.36 -2.60
N PHE A 23 2.21 7.32 -1.52
CA PHE A 23 0.88 6.73 -1.50
C PHE A 23 -0.19 7.75 -1.10
N GLU A 24 -1.37 7.64 -1.72
CA GLU A 24 -2.52 8.53 -1.51
C GLU A 24 -3.40 8.07 -0.34
N CYS A 25 -3.90 9.00 0.46
CA CYS A 25 -4.81 8.64 1.54
C CYS A 25 -6.26 8.50 1.04
N PRO A 26 -6.96 7.37 1.29
CA PRO A 26 -8.34 7.19 0.82
C PRO A 26 -9.35 8.11 1.51
N ARG A 27 -9.03 8.63 2.71
CA ARG A 27 -9.92 9.54 3.47
C ARG A 27 -9.77 11.00 3.08
N CYS A 28 -8.56 11.46 2.77
CA CYS A 28 -8.28 12.88 2.57
C CYS A 28 -7.66 13.24 1.21
N GLY A 29 -7.36 12.24 0.37
CA GLY A 29 -6.83 12.42 -0.98
C GLY A 29 -5.40 12.97 -1.06
N LYS A 30 -4.73 13.20 0.08
CA LYS A 30 -3.36 13.72 0.10
C LYS A 30 -2.35 12.59 0.07
N VAL A 31 -1.22 12.83 -0.60
CA VAL A 31 -0.07 11.92 -0.63
C VAL A 31 0.72 12.07 0.68
N ALA A 32 0.24 11.44 1.75
CA ALA A 32 0.75 11.63 3.11
C ALA A 32 0.83 10.32 3.92
N ILE A 33 0.78 9.16 3.26
CA ILE A 33 0.88 7.86 3.91
C ILE A 33 2.35 7.47 4.06
N THR A 34 2.71 7.06 5.27
CA THR A 34 4.00 6.46 5.62
C THR A 34 3.77 4.99 5.97
N VAL A 35 4.51 4.10 5.32
CA VAL A 35 4.45 2.65 5.53
C VAL A 35 5.79 2.20 6.13
N GLU A 36 5.76 1.56 7.30
CA GLU A 36 6.92 0.95 7.94
C GLU A 36 6.70 -0.55 8.14
N ILE A 37 7.54 -1.39 7.56
CA ILE A 37 7.49 -2.85 7.76
C ILE A 37 8.62 -3.24 8.72
N LYS A 38 8.26 -3.78 9.90
CA LYS A 38 9.22 -4.26 10.90
C LYS A 38 8.79 -5.64 11.37
N ASN A 39 9.69 -6.63 11.26
CA ASN A 39 9.49 -8.00 11.76
C ASN A 39 8.17 -8.66 11.32
N GLY A 40 7.74 -8.43 10.07
CA GLY A 40 6.47 -8.97 9.56
C GLY A 40 5.23 -8.19 9.99
N ILE A 41 5.38 -7.03 10.64
CA ILE A 41 4.28 -6.13 10.99
C ILE A 41 4.44 -4.86 10.15
N ALA A 42 3.43 -4.56 9.32
CA ALA A 42 3.30 -3.31 8.61
C ALA A 42 2.54 -2.30 9.48
N LYS A 43 3.13 -1.12 9.68
CA LYS A 43 2.52 0.03 10.33
C LYS A 43 2.30 1.10 9.28
N ILE A 44 1.05 1.52 9.12
CA ILE A 44 0.66 2.53 8.15
C ILE A 44 0.10 3.72 8.90
N LYS A 45 0.59 4.92 8.56
CA LYS A 45 0.17 6.17 9.19
C LYS A 45 -0.03 7.26 8.16
N CYS A 46 -1.17 7.94 8.20
CA CYS A 46 -1.42 9.13 7.40
C CYS A 46 -1.11 10.40 8.20
N GLY A 47 -0.14 11.18 7.74
CA GLY A 47 0.27 12.44 8.40
C GLY A 47 -0.76 13.57 8.33
N ASN A 48 -1.76 13.50 7.44
CA ASN A 48 -2.76 14.56 7.29
C ASN A 48 -4.08 14.35 8.08
N CYS A 49 -4.62 13.13 8.10
CA CYS A 49 -5.90 12.84 8.76
C CYS A 49 -5.78 11.96 10.01
N GLY A 50 -4.56 11.54 10.38
CA GLY A 50 -4.30 10.75 11.59
C GLY A 50 -4.77 9.29 11.53
N LEU A 51 -5.09 8.77 10.34
CA LEU A 51 -5.38 7.33 10.18
C LEU A 51 -4.13 6.52 10.49
N GLU A 52 -4.28 5.53 11.37
CA GLU A 52 -3.25 4.57 11.70
C GLU A 52 -3.83 3.17 11.58
N ASP A 53 -3.08 2.25 10.97
CA ASP A 53 -3.42 0.82 10.95
C ASP A 53 -2.14 0.01 11.14
N GLN A 54 -2.26 -1.15 11.79
CA GLN A 54 -1.17 -2.08 12.02
C GLN A 54 -1.62 -3.49 11.72
N PHE A 55 -0.84 -4.19 10.89
CA PHE A 55 -1.20 -5.54 10.50
C PHE A 55 -0.02 -6.42 10.15
N GLU A 56 -0.24 -7.71 10.26
CA GLU A 56 0.75 -8.71 9.91
C GLU A 56 0.80 -8.89 8.39
N VAL A 57 2.02 -8.82 7.86
CA VAL A 57 2.31 -9.05 6.46
C VAL A 57 3.41 -10.08 6.29
N PRO A 58 3.32 -10.95 5.27
CA PRO A 58 4.41 -11.82 4.90
C PRO A 58 5.67 -11.00 4.57
N PRO A 59 6.88 -11.52 4.81
CA PRO A 59 8.13 -10.81 4.57
C PRO A 59 8.41 -10.53 3.07
N ILE A 60 7.62 -11.11 2.17
CA ILE A 60 7.70 -10.91 0.71
C ILE A 60 6.95 -9.64 0.28
N PHE A 61 6.16 -9.03 1.17
CA PHE A 61 5.36 -7.86 0.83
C PHE A 61 6.22 -6.59 0.76
N ASP A 62 6.12 -5.90 -0.37
CA ASP A 62 6.62 -4.54 -0.53
C ASP A 62 5.65 -3.49 0.04
N GLU A 63 6.12 -2.25 0.15
CA GLU A 63 5.33 -1.09 0.62
C GLU A 63 4.01 -0.93 -0.17
N ALA A 64 4.05 -1.15 -1.48
CA ALA A 64 2.87 -1.08 -2.35
C ALA A 64 1.82 -2.15 -2.02
N ASN A 65 2.27 -3.37 -1.71
CA ASN A 65 1.37 -4.47 -1.36
C ASN A 65 0.73 -4.26 0.02
N ALA A 66 1.47 -3.67 0.96
CA ALA A 66 0.94 -3.27 2.25
C ALA A 66 -0.12 -2.15 2.09
N TYR A 67 0.14 -1.17 1.23
CA TYR A 67 -0.83 -0.12 0.93
C TYR A 67 -2.13 -0.65 0.30
N GLY A 68 -2.05 -1.62 -0.61
CA GLY A 68 -3.24 -2.27 -1.18
C GLY A 68 -4.13 -2.91 -0.11
N LYS A 69 -3.54 -3.73 0.76
CA LYS A 69 -4.26 -4.34 1.90
C LYS A 69 -4.90 -3.31 2.82
N PHE A 70 -4.25 -2.16 3.02
CA PHE A 70 -4.80 -1.09 3.83
C PHE A 70 -6.03 -0.43 3.20
N ILE A 71 -6.03 -0.24 1.88
CA ILE A 71 -7.21 0.26 1.16
C ILE A 71 -8.38 -0.71 1.33
N ASP A 72 -8.14 -2.00 1.13
CA ASP A 72 -9.17 -3.03 1.27
C ASP A 72 -9.77 -2.98 2.69
N ARG A 73 -8.93 -2.95 3.72
CA ARG A 73 -9.34 -2.81 5.13
C ARG A 73 -10.08 -1.51 5.44
N TYR A 74 -9.67 -0.41 4.80
CA TYR A 74 -10.34 0.88 4.94
C TYR A 74 -11.78 0.82 4.39
N PHE A 75 -11.95 0.21 3.22
CA PHE A 75 -13.29 0.04 2.62
C PHE A 75 -14.12 -1.03 3.32
N GLU A 76 -13.50 -2.05 3.90
CA GLU A 76 -14.14 -3.01 4.80
C GLU A 76 -14.61 -2.38 6.12
N GLY A 77 -14.25 -1.12 6.39
CA GLY A 77 -14.69 -0.41 7.59
C GLY A 77 -13.99 -0.86 8.88
N LYS A 78 -12.87 -1.57 8.77
CA LYS A 78 -12.13 -2.17 9.90
C LYS A 78 -11.14 -1.22 10.59
N ILE A 79 -11.12 0.05 10.19
CA ILE A 79 -10.09 0.98 10.68
C ILE A 79 -10.63 1.82 11.83
N GLU A 80 -10.06 1.56 13.00
CA GLU A 80 -10.27 2.34 14.21
C GLU A 80 -9.74 3.77 14.01
N ILE A 81 -10.65 4.69 13.69
CA ILE A 81 -10.37 6.10 13.89
C ILE A 81 -10.30 6.26 15.40
N LYS A 82 -9.09 6.48 15.93
CA LYS A 82 -8.89 6.82 17.35
C LYS A 82 -9.55 8.15 17.66
N GLU A 83 -10.86 8.14 17.84
CA GLU A 83 -11.52 9.06 18.73
C GLU A 83 -11.23 8.51 20.13
N SER A 84 -10.38 9.21 20.87
CA SER A 84 -9.97 8.81 22.20
C SER A 84 -11.19 8.60 23.10
N ASN A 85 -11.58 7.34 23.32
CA ASN A 85 -12.08 6.78 24.59
C ASN A 85 -12.30 5.25 24.45
N ILE A 86 -11.44 4.50 25.16
CA ILE A 86 -11.59 3.18 25.79
C ILE A 86 -12.85 2.37 25.41
N GLU A 87 -12.70 1.24 24.70
CA GLU A 87 -12.93 -0.14 25.18
C GLU A 87 -12.83 -1.16 24.04
N GLU A 88 -12.31 -2.33 24.39
CA GLU A 88 -11.91 -3.49 23.58
C GLU A 88 -13.03 -4.07 22.69
N LYS A 89 -12.65 -4.75 21.58
CA LYS A 89 -12.97 -6.18 21.39
C LYS A 89 -12.28 -6.82 20.19
N GLU A 90 -11.72 -7.98 20.52
CA GLU A 90 -11.15 -9.02 19.67
C GLU A 90 -12.19 -9.66 18.73
N GLU A 91 -11.66 -10.21 17.64
CA GLU A 91 -12.11 -11.41 16.90
C GLU A 91 -13.44 -11.37 16.12
N ASN A 92 -13.34 -11.66 14.81
CA ASN A 92 -14.02 -12.75 14.11
C ASN A 92 -13.50 -12.75 12.66
N GLU A 93 -12.62 -13.69 12.31
CA GLU A 93 -12.93 -15.04 11.82
C GLU A 93 -13.29 -15.07 10.32
N THR A 94 -12.59 -15.98 9.67
CA THR A 94 -12.65 -16.47 8.30
C THR A 94 -14.02 -16.97 7.85
N GLU A 95 -14.33 -16.77 6.57
CA GLU A 95 -15.13 -17.62 5.64
C GLU A 95 -15.16 -16.83 4.30
N ARG A 96 -14.53 -17.18 3.15
CA ARG A 96 -14.70 -18.34 2.24
C ARG A 96 -16.17 -18.75 2.17
N GLU A 97 -16.92 -18.67 1.08
CA GLU A 97 -16.63 -18.82 -0.35
C GLU A 97 -17.84 -18.30 -1.17
N SER A 98 -17.59 -17.95 -2.45
CA SER A 98 -18.49 -18.02 -3.63
C SER A 98 -19.90 -17.41 -3.55
N GLU A 99 -20.33 -16.62 -4.53
CA GLU A 99 -20.97 -17.18 -5.72
C GLU A 99 -20.73 -16.31 -6.96
N GLU A 100 -20.00 -16.89 -7.92
CA GLU A 100 -20.11 -16.56 -9.34
C GLU A 100 -21.41 -17.18 -9.89
N ASP A 101 -21.99 -16.42 -10.83
CA ASP A 101 -22.84 -16.82 -11.95
C ASP A 101 -24.37 -16.94 -11.78
N ASN A 102 -25.00 -15.82 -12.11
CA ASN A 102 -26.33 -15.74 -12.71
C ASN A 102 -26.41 -16.45 -14.07
N SER A 103 -27.28 -17.44 -14.18
CA SER A 103 -28.13 -17.72 -15.35
C SER A 103 -29.27 -18.60 -14.84
N GLY A 104 -30.54 -18.18 -14.75
CA GLY A 104 -31.32 -17.54 -15.79
C GLY A 104 -32.04 -18.64 -16.58
N GLU A 105 -33.31 -18.89 -16.29
CA GLU A 105 -34.33 -19.20 -17.30
C GLU A 105 -35.74 -19.08 -16.71
N THR A 106 -36.52 -18.27 -17.42
CA THR A 106 -37.91 -17.89 -17.23
C THR A 106 -38.83 -18.79 -18.05
N GLU A 107 -40.05 -18.99 -17.53
CA GLU A 107 -41.29 -19.49 -18.17
C GLU A 107 -41.41 -20.98 -18.53
#